data_AF-A0A368YWZ4-F1
#
_entry.id   AF-A0A368YWZ4-F1
#
_cell.length_a   1.000
_cell.length_b   1.000
_cell.length_c   1.000
_cell.angle_alpha   90.00
_cell.angle_beta   90.00
_cell.angle_gamma   90.00
#
_symmetry.space_group_name_H-M   'P 1'
#
loop_
_entity.id
_entity.type
_entity.pdbx_description
1 polymer ?
#
loop_
_entity_poly.entity_id
_entity_poly.type
_entity_poly.pdbx_seq_one_letter_code
_entity_poly.pdbx_strand_id
1 'polypeptide(L)'
;MTHIDDLIKINRDSHYKLLTLVGSEENHKNNIIDYLKNNGWDVYDIEEVILDLVENIPENKIGLKIGDKIKEWLSDQENKIVITNTSIIYSPELNLINPVETFRYAMRGDKEAVIFIEGKMRDDKVIYSTPDKQDHKDIDISRIVSERITEVEVN
;
A
#
# COMPACT_ATOMS: atom_id res chain seq x y z
N MET A 1 10.17 -9.33 16.77
CA MET A 1 10.79 -9.12 15.46
C MET A 1 10.63 -10.36 14.61
N THR A 2 10.09 -10.17 13.41
CA THR A 2 9.76 -11.18 12.40
C THR A 2 10.54 -10.86 11.12
N HIS A 3 11.17 -11.86 10.50
CA HIS A 3 11.93 -11.64 9.28
C HIS A 3 11.00 -11.35 8.09
N ILE A 4 11.36 -10.42 7.20
CA ILE A 4 10.50 -10.05 6.05
C ILE A 4 10.19 -11.25 5.15
N ASP A 5 11.13 -12.18 4.98
CA ASP A 5 10.94 -13.35 4.11
C ASP A 5 9.86 -14.29 4.63
N ASP A 6 9.72 -14.39 5.97
CA ASP A 6 8.65 -15.17 6.58
C ASP A 6 7.30 -14.51 6.33
N LEU A 7 7.22 -13.19 6.45
CA LEU A 7 6.01 -12.42 6.12
C LEU A 7 5.63 -12.54 4.64
N ILE A 8 6.60 -12.47 3.73
CA ILE A 8 6.38 -12.67 2.29
C ILE A 8 5.85 -14.08 2.03
N LYS A 9 6.42 -15.10 2.67
CA LYS A 9 5.98 -16.48 2.51
C LYS A 9 4.53 -16.65 2.97
N ILE A 10 4.19 -16.15 4.16
CA ILE A 10 2.82 -16.16 4.69
C ILE A 10 1.88 -15.38 3.75
N ASN A 11 2.32 -14.22 3.25
CA ASN A 11 1.56 -13.38 2.34
C ASN A 11 1.24 -14.11 1.03
N ARG A 12 2.20 -14.82 0.45
CA ARG A 12 2.03 -15.57 -0.80
C ARG A 12 0.95 -16.65 -0.69
N ASP A 13 0.84 -17.27 0.47
CA ASP A 13 -0.18 -18.29 0.76
C ASP A 13 -1.53 -17.69 1.18
N SER A 14 -1.59 -16.37 1.40
CA SER A 14 -2.82 -15.66 1.76
C SER A 14 -3.73 -15.41 0.55
N HIS A 15 -5.02 -15.19 0.81
CA HIS A 15 -6.01 -14.98 -0.26
C HIS A 15 -5.74 -13.71 -1.10
N TYR A 16 -5.22 -12.66 -0.47
CA TYR A 16 -5.07 -11.35 -1.10
C TYR A 16 -3.64 -11.02 -1.53
N LYS A 17 -2.64 -11.78 -1.07
CA LYS A 17 -1.22 -11.59 -1.43
C LYS A 17 -0.73 -10.13 -1.28
N LEU A 18 -1.32 -9.38 -0.36
CA LEU A 18 -0.98 -8.01 -0.01
C LEU A 18 -0.43 -7.99 1.43
N LEU A 19 0.88 -7.88 1.56
CA LEU A 19 1.55 -7.65 2.84
C LEU A 19 1.52 -6.14 3.13
N THR A 20 0.92 -5.74 4.25
CA THR A 20 0.89 -4.33 4.67
C THR A 20 1.82 -4.07 5.84
N LEU A 21 2.83 -3.22 5.62
CA LEU A 21 3.76 -2.78 6.64
C LEU A 21 3.35 -1.39 7.12
N VAL A 22 3.14 -1.25 8.43
CA VAL A 22 2.57 -0.04 9.03
C VAL A 22 3.58 0.68 9.90
N GLY A 23 3.84 1.94 9.62
CA GLY A 23 4.75 2.77 10.40
C GLY A 23 5.23 4.00 9.64
N SER A 24 6.06 4.82 10.30
CA SER A 24 6.61 6.08 9.76
C SER A 24 8.14 6.16 9.91
N GLU A 25 8.79 5.03 10.21
CA GLU A 25 10.22 4.91 10.43
C GLU A 25 10.97 4.85 9.09
N GLU A 26 11.15 6.01 8.45
CA GLU A 26 11.69 6.12 7.08
C GLU A 26 13.02 5.38 6.85
N ASN A 27 13.96 5.45 7.78
CA ASN A 27 15.24 4.72 7.64
C ASN A 27 15.00 3.20 7.58
N HIS A 28 14.09 2.68 8.40
CA HIS A 28 13.79 1.26 8.46
C HIS A 28 12.98 0.80 7.26
N LYS A 29 12.02 1.64 6.82
CA LYS A 29 11.29 1.49 5.56
C LYS A 29 12.24 1.39 4.37
N ASN A 30 13.20 2.31 4.25
CA ASN A 30 14.18 2.32 3.16
C ASN A 30 15.06 1.06 3.17
N ASN A 31 15.50 0.59 4.34
CA ASN A 31 16.23 -0.67 4.45
C ASN A 31 15.42 -1.86 3.91
N ILE A 32 14.12 -1.93 4.22
CA ILE A 32 13.24 -2.98 3.72
C ILE A 32 13.04 -2.86 2.20
N ILE A 33 12.79 -1.64 1.70
CA ILE A 33 12.64 -1.38 0.27
C ILE A 33 13.89 -1.80 -0.50
N ASP A 34 15.08 -1.41 -0.02
CA ASP A 34 16.36 -1.76 -0.65
C ASP A 34 16.56 -3.28 -0.67
N TYR A 35 16.25 -3.96 0.44
CA TYR A 35 16.28 -5.42 0.49
C TYR A 35 15.36 -6.06 -0.55
N LEU A 36 14.10 -5.62 -0.65
CA LEU A 36 13.13 -6.16 -1.60
C LEU A 36 13.56 -5.89 -3.05
N LYS A 37 14.02 -4.67 -3.34
CA LYS A 37 14.53 -4.27 -4.66
C LYS A 37 15.72 -5.13 -5.09
N ASN A 38 16.68 -5.37 -4.20
CA ASN A 38 17.82 -6.25 -4.45
C ASN A 38 17.41 -7.72 -4.68
N ASN A 39 16.21 -8.10 -4.25
CA ASN A 39 15.60 -9.42 -4.45
C ASN A 39 14.58 -9.45 -5.61
N GLY A 40 14.65 -8.48 -6.53
CA GLY A 40 13.87 -8.47 -7.77
C GLY A 40 12.42 -8.06 -7.60
N TRP A 41 12.13 -7.19 -6.62
CA TRP A 41 10.85 -6.51 -6.53
C TRP A 41 10.92 -5.14 -7.18
N ASP A 42 9.88 -4.78 -7.94
CA ASP A 42 9.74 -3.43 -8.49
C ASP A 42 9.17 -2.49 -7.43
N VAL A 43 9.70 -1.29 -7.35
CA VAL A 43 9.28 -0.29 -6.35
C VAL A 43 8.55 0.84 -7.08
N TYR A 44 7.33 1.14 -6.63
CA TYR A 44 6.49 2.18 -7.20
C TYR A 44 6.12 3.22 -6.15
N ASP A 45 6.45 4.47 -6.45
CA ASP A 45 5.94 5.62 -5.74
C ASP A 45 4.51 5.91 -6.19
N ILE A 46 3.54 5.70 -5.29
CA ILE A 46 2.14 5.90 -5.61
C ILE A 46 1.78 7.37 -5.78
N GLU A 47 2.49 8.28 -5.14
CA GLU A 47 2.25 9.71 -5.33
C GLU A 47 2.52 10.09 -6.78
N GLU A 48 3.68 9.70 -7.31
CA GLU A 48 4.04 9.94 -8.71
C GLU A 48 3.06 9.26 -9.68
N VAL A 49 2.74 7.98 -9.44
CA VAL A 49 1.78 7.24 -10.27
C VAL A 49 0.42 7.92 -10.30
N ILE A 50 -0.09 8.38 -9.17
CA ILE A 50 -1.40 9.04 -9.10
C ILE A 50 -1.38 10.36 -9.86
N LEU A 51 -0.33 11.18 -9.70
CA LEU A 51 -0.17 12.44 -10.41
C LEU A 51 -0.21 12.24 -11.93
N ASP A 52 0.48 11.21 -12.44
CA ASP A 52 0.46 10.85 -13.86
C ASP A 52 -0.93 10.38 -14.31
N LEU A 53 -1.61 9.56 -13.51
CA LEU A 53 -2.94 9.02 -13.84
C LEU A 53 -4.02 10.11 -13.92
N VAL A 54 -3.88 11.18 -13.13
CA VAL A 54 -4.88 12.27 -13.08
C VAL A 54 -4.58 13.43 -14.02
N GLU A 55 -3.37 13.52 -14.59
CA GLU A 55 -2.92 14.65 -15.43
C GLU A 55 -3.94 15.02 -16.53
N ASN A 56 -4.57 14.01 -17.14
CA ASN A 56 -5.51 14.18 -18.25
C ASN A 56 -6.99 14.07 -17.84
N ILE A 57 -7.29 14.10 -16.53
CA ILE A 57 -8.64 13.98 -15.98
C ILE A 57 -9.09 15.35 -15.46
N PRO A 58 -10.24 15.88 -15.90
CA PRO A 58 -10.81 17.08 -15.30
C PRO A 58 -10.98 16.91 -13.79
N GLU A 59 -10.58 17.89 -12.98
CA GLU A 59 -10.56 17.80 -11.51
C GLU A 59 -11.87 17.25 -10.91
N ASN A 60 -13.01 17.75 -11.40
CA ASN A 60 -14.34 17.32 -10.96
C ASN A 60 -14.72 15.86 -11.32
N LYS A 61 -13.87 15.16 -12.07
CA LYS A 61 -14.02 13.75 -12.46
C LYS A 61 -12.94 12.86 -11.87
N ILE A 62 -11.92 13.39 -11.19
CA ILE A 62 -10.81 12.62 -10.64
C ILE A 62 -11.33 11.55 -9.67
N GLY A 63 -12.05 11.94 -8.62
CA GLY A 63 -12.60 11.01 -7.62
C GLY A 63 -13.51 9.90 -8.20
N LEU A 64 -14.14 10.14 -9.36
CA LEU A 64 -14.99 9.16 -10.04
C LEU A 64 -14.20 8.15 -10.88
N LYS A 65 -13.01 8.52 -11.35
CA LYS A 65 -12.23 7.75 -12.32
C LYS A 65 -10.97 7.13 -11.75
N ILE A 66 -10.41 7.72 -10.69
CA ILE A 66 -9.08 7.37 -10.21
C ILE A 66 -9.01 5.91 -9.72
N GLY A 67 -10.07 5.41 -9.06
CA GLY A 67 -10.12 4.01 -8.63
C GLY A 67 -10.00 3.00 -9.78
N ASP A 68 -10.61 3.29 -10.94
CA ASP A 68 -10.51 2.41 -12.11
C ASP A 68 -9.16 2.58 -12.83
N LYS A 69 -8.61 3.79 -12.83
CA LYS A 69 -7.26 4.06 -13.36
C LYS A 69 -6.17 3.36 -12.55
N ILE A 70 -6.26 3.35 -11.22
CA ILE A 70 -5.34 2.60 -10.36
C ILE A 70 -5.43 1.10 -10.65
N LYS A 71 -6.65 0.55 -10.84
CA LYS A 71 -6.82 -0.88 -11.16
C LYS A 71 -6.23 -1.25 -12.52
N GLU A 72 -6.43 -0.39 -13.53
CA GLU A 72 -5.85 -0.54 -14.87
C GLU A 72 -4.33 -0.56 -14.76
N TRP A 73 -3.74 0.47 -14.12
CA TRP A 73 -2.30 0.54 -13.86
C TRP A 73 -1.77 -0.71 -13.12
N LEU A 74 -2.40 -1.13 -12.03
CA LEU A 74 -2.00 -2.33 -11.28
C LEU A 74 -2.04 -3.60 -12.11
N SER A 75 -2.95 -3.69 -13.09
CA SER A 75 -3.06 -4.86 -13.96
C SER A 75 -1.86 -5.01 -14.88
N ASP A 76 -1.22 -3.91 -15.24
CA ASP A 76 -0.05 -3.87 -16.14
C ASP A 76 1.29 -4.10 -15.42
N GLN A 77 1.32 -4.05 -14.08
CA GLN A 77 2.58 -4.21 -13.33
C GLN A 77 3.02 -5.67 -13.21
N GLU A 78 4.31 -5.86 -12.92
CA GLU A 78 4.92 -7.18 -12.67
C GLU A 78 4.30 -7.92 -11.47
N ASN A 79 4.73 -9.17 -11.27
CA ASN A 79 4.18 -10.04 -10.23
C ASN A 79 4.66 -9.71 -8.81
N LYS A 80 5.70 -8.90 -8.63
CA LYS A 80 6.28 -8.57 -7.32
C LYS A 80 6.51 -7.09 -7.18
N ILE A 81 5.62 -6.42 -6.45
CA ILE A 81 5.64 -4.95 -6.36
C ILE A 81 5.71 -4.45 -4.92
N VAL A 82 6.45 -3.36 -4.73
CA VAL A 82 6.52 -2.59 -3.50
C VAL A 82 5.85 -1.24 -3.74
N ILE A 83 4.94 -0.88 -2.85
CA ILE A 83 4.06 0.28 -2.98
C ILE A 83 4.39 1.26 -1.84
N THR A 84 4.88 2.45 -2.18
CA THR A 84 5.31 3.49 -1.23
C THR A 84 4.48 4.77 -1.37
N ASN A 85 4.64 5.70 -0.42
CA ASN A 85 4.02 7.03 -0.44
C ASN A 85 2.50 6.99 -0.68
N THR A 86 1.83 6.11 0.07
CA THR A 86 0.40 5.81 -0.12
C THR A 86 -0.54 6.89 0.44
N SER A 87 0.01 7.90 1.12
CA SER A 87 -0.76 8.94 1.82
C SER A 87 -1.62 9.79 0.88
N ILE A 88 -1.20 9.99 -0.39
CA ILE A 88 -2.01 10.71 -1.39
C ILE A 88 -3.39 10.08 -1.62
N ILE A 89 -3.51 8.76 -1.46
CA ILE A 89 -4.76 8.01 -1.72
C ILE A 89 -5.88 8.43 -0.76
N TYR A 90 -5.52 8.94 0.42
CA TYR A 90 -6.46 9.43 1.42
C TYR A 90 -6.97 10.84 1.14
N SER A 91 -6.54 11.50 0.05
CA SER A 91 -6.96 12.88 -0.19
C SER A 91 -8.47 12.95 -0.50
N PRO A 92 -9.18 13.99 -0.02
CA PRO A 92 -10.57 14.22 -0.36
C PRO A 92 -10.82 14.35 -1.87
N GLU A 93 -9.86 14.88 -2.61
CA GLU A 93 -9.90 15.04 -4.07
C GLU A 93 -9.93 13.68 -4.79
N LEU A 94 -9.31 12.66 -4.19
CA LEU A 94 -9.37 11.27 -4.63
C LEU A 94 -10.56 10.50 -4.05
N ASN A 95 -11.50 11.18 -3.38
CA ASN A 95 -12.67 10.59 -2.73
C ASN A 95 -12.31 9.63 -1.59
N LEU A 96 -11.25 9.93 -0.84
CA LEU A 96 -10.81 9.16 0.32
C LEU A 96 -10.71 7.68 -0.02
N ILE A 97 -9.90 7.29 -1.00
CA ILE A 97 -9.79 5.87 -1.39
C ILE A 97 -9.20 5.05 -0.23
N ASN A 98 -9.69 3.83 -0.05
CA ASN A 98 -9.07 2.89 0.89
C ASN A 98 -7.96 2.14 0.14
N PRO A 99 -6.68 2.32 0.49
CA PRO A 99 -5.58 1.70 -0.23
C PRO A 99 -5.63 0.17 -0.10
N VAL A 100 -5.86 -0.37 1.10
CA VAL A 100 -5.91 -1.83 1.31
C VAL A 100 -7.00 -2.46 0.44
N GLU A 101 -8.21 -1.87 0.42
CA GLU A 101 -9.29 -2.35 -0.45
C GLU A 101 -8.92 -2.25 -1.94
N THR A 102 -8.35 -1.12 -2.36
CA THR A 102 -8.00 -0.86 -3.76
C THR A 102 -6.94 -1.84 -4.27
N PHE A 103 -5.86 -2.01 -3.50
CA PHE A 103 -4.74 -2.85 -3.90
C PHE A 103 -5.07 -4.33 -3.75
N ARG A 104 -5.74 -4.77 -2.67
CA ARG A 104 -5.98 -6.21 -2.46
C ARG A 104 -6.82 -6.86 -3.56
N TYR A 105 -7.79 -6.13 -4.13
CA TYR A 105 -8.62 -6.68 -5.21
C TYR A 105 -7.87 -6.75 -6.54
N ALA A 106 -6.80 -5.97 -6.71
CA ALA A 106 -5.95 -6.01 -7.89
C ALA A 106 -4.89 -7.11 -7.83
N MET A 107 -4.58 -7.65 -6.64
CA MET A 107 -3.57 -8.71 -6.44
C MET A 107 -4.09 -10.13 -6.72
N ARG A 108 -5.06 -10.29 -7.64
CA ARG A 108 -5.55 -11.61 -8.02
C ARG A 108 -4.53 -12.35 -8.91
N GLY A 109 -4.45 -13.67 -8.77
CA GLY A 109 -3.55 -14.51 -9.57
C GLY A 109 -2.17 -14.63 -8.94
N ASP A 110 -1.11 -14.47 -9.73
CA ASP A 110 0.29 -14.70 -9.32
C ASP A 110 0.99 -13.45 -8.76
N LYS A 111 0.30 -12.31 -8.68
CA LYS A 111 0.85 -11.08 -8.12
C LYS A 111 0.95 -11.15 -6.59
N GLU A 112 2.03 -10.64 -6.05
CA GLU A 112 2.24 -10.38 -4.64
C GLU A 112 2.75 -8.95 -4.44
N ALA A 113 2.26 -8.26 -3.41
CA ALA A 113 2.62 -6.88 -3.13
C ALA A 113 3.01 -6.69 -1.67
N VAL A 114 3.96 -5.77 -1.45
CA VAL A 114 4.24 -5.16 -0.14
C VAL A 114 3.82 -3.70 -0.23
N ILE A 115 2.91 -3.27 0.66
CA ILE A 115 2.46 -1.88 0.74
C ILE A 115 2.87 -1.27 2.07
N PHE A 116 3.46 -0.09 2.00
CA PHE A 116 3.76 0.73 3.18
C PHE A 116 2.61 1.70 3.44
N ILE A 117 2.09 1.68 4.66
CA ILE A 117 1.04 2.60 5.10
C ILE A 117 1.54 3.36 6.33
N GLU A 118 1.50 4.68 6.24
CA GLU A 118 1.70 5.54 7.40
C GLU A 118 0.47 5.47 8.31
N GLY A 119 0.69 5.41 9.62
CA GLY A 119 -0.41 5.41 10.59
C GLY A 119 -0.12 4.60 11.84
N LYS A 120 -1.12 4.52 12.71
CA LYS A 120 -1.03 3.74 13.95
C LYS A 120 -1.87 2.48 13.83
N MET A 121 -1.20 1.33 13.79
CA MET A 121 -1.88 0.05 13.90
C MET A 121 -2.50 -0.08 15.31
N ARG A 122 -3.78 -0.51 15.37
CA ARG A 122 -4.51 -0.87 16.59
C ARG A 122 -5.40 -2.07 16.27
N ASP A 123 -5.13 -3.19 16.91
CA ASP A 123 -5.80 -4.47 16.63
C ASP A 123 -5.78 -4.80 15.13
N ASP A 124 -6.95 -4.90 14.51
CA ASP A 124 -7.15 -5.22 13.10
C ASP A 124 -7.34 -3.99 12.21
N LYS A 125 -6.89 -2.81 12.68
CA LYS A 125 -7.02 -1.54 11.97
C LYS A 125 -5.73 -0.75 11.90
N VAL A 126 -5.62 0.07 10.86
CA VAL A 126 -4.68 1.19 10.79
C VAL A 126 -5.44 2.48 10.88
N ILE A 127 -5.06 3.32 11.83
CA ILE A 127 -5.60 4.67 11.99
C ILE A 127 -4.65 5.64 11.30
N TYR A 128 -5.12 6.22 10.19
CA TYR A 128 -4.43 7.29 9.47
C TYR A 128 -4.99 8.66 9.91
N SER A 129 -4.07 9.61 10.09
CA SER A 129 -4.38 10.98 10.52
C SER A 129 -5.16 11.06 11.86
N THR A 130 -5.64 12.25 12.23
CA THR A 130 -6.37 12.51 13.49
C THR A 130 -7.83 12.85 13.22
N PRO A 131 -8.79 12.52 14.13
CA PRO A 131 -10.23 12.66 13.87
C PRO A 131 -10.73 14.06 13.48
N ASP A 132 -9.95 15.10 13.78
CA ASP A 132 -10.22 16.50 13.42
C ASP A 132 -9.86 16.85 11.97
N LYS A 133 -9.13 15.97 11.26
CA LYS A 133 -8.69 16.19 9.88
C LYS A 133 -9.61 15.49 8.87
N GLN A 134 -9.76 16.10 7.69
CA GLN A 134 -10.64 15.58 6.63
C GLN A 134 -10.13 14.28 5.99
N ASP A 135 -8.84 14.00 6.11
CA ASP A 135 -8.19 12.77 5.62
C ASP A 135 -8.18 11.65 6.68
N HIS A 136 -8.80 11.85 7.84
CA HIS A 136 -8.89 10.83 8.89
C HIS A 136 -9.54 9.55 8.38
N LYS A 137 -8.87 8.42 8.65
CA LYS A 137 -9.36 7.13 8.17
C LYS A 137 -8.98 5.96 9.06
N ASP A 138 -9.98 5.10 9.27
CA ASP A 138 -9.80 3.77 9.82
C ASP A 138 -9.77 2.75 8.68
N ILE A 139 -8.65 2.05 8.54
CA ILE A 139 -8.41 1.08 7.48
C ILE A 139 -8.45 -0.31 8.11
N ASP A 140 -9.42 -1.12 7.69
CA ASP A 140 -9.50 -2.54 8.09
C ASP A 140 -8.39 -3.35 7.40
N ILE A 141 -7.58 -4.02 8.22
CA ILE A 141 -6.49 -4.91 7.80
C ILE A 141 -6.72 -6.37 8.26
N SER A 142 -7.88 -6.69 8.86
CA SER A 142 -8.22 -8.01 9.40
C SER A 142 -8.09 -9.16 8.39
N ARG A 143 -8.17 -8.86 7.10
CA ARG A 143 -8.22 -9.85 6.01
C ARG A 143 -6.90 -10.03 5.27
N ILE A 144 -5.86 -9.27 5.63
CA ILE A 144 -4.57 -9.28 4.96
C ILE A 144 -3.46 -9.63 5.95
N VAL A 145 -2.27 -9.95 5.43
CA VAL A 145 -1.08 -10.07 6.27
C VAL A 145 -0.59 -8.66 6.57
N SER A 146 -0.38 -8.35 7.83
CA SER A 146 0.07 -7.02 8.26
C SER A 146 1.02 -7.10 9.44
N GLU A 147 1.99 -6.20 9.48
CA GLU A 147 2.93 -6.10 10.60
C GLU A 147 3.35 -4.63 10.82
N ARG A 148 3.71 -4.27 12.05
CA ARG A 148 4.35 -2.98 12.32
C ARG A 148 5.74 -2.99 11.73
N ILE A 149 6.13 -1.91 11.06
CA ILE A 149 7.44 -1.84 10.42
C ILE A 149 8.59 -2.03 11.43
N THR A 150 8.41 -1.54 12.67
CA THR A 150 9.38 -1.68 13.77
C THR A 150 9.56 -3.12 14.25
N GLU A 151 8.63 -4.01 13.94
CA GLU A 151 8.68 -5.43 14.28
C GLU A 151 9.20 -6.28 13.12
N VAL A 152 9.54 -5.68 11.98
CA VAL A 152 10.09 -6.38 10.82
C VAL A 152 11.60 -6.23 10.78
N GLU A 153 12.31 -7.28 10.39
CA GLU A 153 13.75 -7.22 10.13
C GLU A 153 14.11 -7.71 8.73
N VAL A 154 15.21 -7.15 8.22
CA VAL A 154 15.82 -7.45 6.92
C VAL A 154 17.30 -7.67 7.16
N ASN A 155 17.65 -8.83 7.72
CA ASN A 155 19.00 -9.24 8.15
C ASN A 155 19.96 -8.11 8.60
#